data_AF-A0A9X5RRY5-F1
#
_entry.id   AF-A0A9X5RRY5-F1
#
_cell.length_a   1.000
_cell.length_b   1.000
_cell.length_c   1.000
_cell.angle_alpha   90.00
_cell.angle_beta   90.00
_cell.angle_gamma   90.00
#
_symmetry.space_group_name_H-M   'P 1'
#
loop_
_entity.id
_entity.type
_entity.pdbx_description
1 polymer ?
#
loop_
_entity_poly.entity_id
_entity_poly.type
_entity_poly.pdbx_seq_one_letter_code
_entity_poly.pdbx_strand_id
1 'polypeptide(L)'
;MFGDYSTYLNEIIDIDRKKPLKFSSLYQAILNAYSEGKFKGVENFHLTLSGILERSKIHDDKLSKYLLNMEHERGKDKAKFFKNALGIELKDKQYLAEEILKKINFGEFKDVSFIQNPQYEQLRFVTLIIIEGRNGGFVSIDTVWQITENESPVLITAYPTHKKTVQ
;
A
#
# COMPACT_ATOMS: atom_id res chain seq x y z
N MET A 1 -6.37 -30.30 -12.10
CA MET A 1 -7.71 -29.68 -12.09
C MET A 1 -7.52 -28.19 -11.91
N PHE A 2 -7.57 -27.43 -13.02
CA PHE A 2 -7.53 -25.97 -12.96
C PHE A 2 -8.96 -25.50 -12.67
N GLY A 3 -9.14 -24.77 -11.57
CA GLY A 3 -10.44 -24.24 -11.16
C GLY A 3 -11.04 -23.36 -12.25
N ASP A 4 -12.37 -23.38 -12.33
CA ASP A 4 -13.16 -22.62 -13.30
C ASP A 4 -12.89 -21.11 -13.15
N TYR A 5 -12.13 -20.55 -14.09
CA TYR A 5 -11.76 -19.13 -14.15
C TYR A 5 -12.97 -18.20 -14.12
N SER A 6 -14.15 -18.66 -14.55
CA SER A 6 -15.37 -17.85 -14.58
C SER A 6 -15.89 -17.52 -13.18
N THR A 7 -15.75 -18.45 -12.22
CA THR A 7 -16.16 -18.26 -10.83
C THR A 7 -15.29 -17.20 -10.15
N TYR A 8 -13.97 -17.24 -10.36
CA TYR A 8 -13.05 -16.24 -9.82
C TYR A 8 -13.32 -14.84 -10.38
N LEU A 9 -13.60 -14.73 -11.69
CA LEU A 9 -13.96 -13.44 -12.29
C LEU A 9 -15.26 -12.87 -11.71
N ASN A 10 -16.27 -13.71 -11.46
CA ASN A 10 -17.54 -13.26 -10.88
C ASN A 10 -17.40 -12.81 -9.42
N GLU A 11 -16.61 -13.50 -8.60
CA GLU A 11 -16.30 -13.06 -7.23
C GLU A 11 -15.52 -11.73 -7.21
N ILE A 12 -14.58 -11.56 -8.14
CA ILE A 12 -13.78 -10.32 -8.28
C ILE A 12 -14.66 -9.13 -8.68
N ILE A 13 -15.58 -9.32 -9.63
CA ILE A 13 -16.55 -8.29 -10.05
C ILE A 13 -17.43 -7.87 -8.86
N ASP A 14 -17.81 -8.80 -8.00
CA ASP A 14 -18.67 -8.50 -6.84
C ASP A 14 -17.91 -7.75 -5.73
N ILE A 15 -16.60 -8.01 -5.56
CA ILE A 15 -15.72 -7.22 -4.67
C ILE A 15 -15.59 -5.78 -5.18
N ASP A 16 -15.40 -5.59 -6.49
CA ASP A 16 -15.23 -4.27 -7.10
C ASP A 16 -16.53 -3.45 -7.04
N ARG A 17 -17.70 -4.09 -7.21
CA ARG A 17 -19.02 -3.46 -7.07
C ARG A 17 -19.35 -2.99 -5.65
N LYS A 18 -18.75 -3.61 -4.62
CA LYS A 18 -18.94 -3.23 -3.21
C LYS A 18 -18.05 -2.07 -2.78
N LYS A 19 -17.06 -1.66 -3.58
CA LYS A 19 -16.30 -0.44 -3.33
C LYS A 19 -17.07 0.77 -3.85
N PRO A 20 -17.03 1.92 -3.16
CA PRO A 20 -17.52 3.16 -3.74
C PRO A 20 -16.78 3.38 -5.07
N LEU A 21 -17.52 3.66 -6.15
CA LEU A 21 -17.02 3.92 -7.52
C LEU A 21 -15.86 4.93 -7.62
N LYS A 22 -15.54 5.64 -6.53
CA LYS A 22 -14.39 6.54 -6.40
C LYS A 22 -13.03 5.85 -6.20
N PHE A 23 -12.97 4.59 -5.75
CA PHE A 23 -11.70 3.91 -5.46
C PHE A 23 -11.53 2.67 -6.32
N SER A 24 -10.53 2.67 -7.20
CA SER A 24 -10.16 1.47 -7.98
C SER A 24 -9.66 0.36 -7.06
N SER A 25 -9.96 -0.90 -7.39
CA SER A 25 -9.30 -2.03 -6.74
C SER A 25 -7.82 -2.11 -7.12
N LEU A 26 -7.00 -2.75 -6.27
CA LEU A 26 -5.59 -3.03 -6.62
C LEU A 26 -5.51 -3.81 -7.95
N TYR A 27 -6.46 -4.71 -8.20
CA TYR A 27 -6.59 -5.42 -9.47
C TYR A 27 -6.70 -4.46 -10.65
N GLN A 28 -7.65 -3.53 -10.60
CA GLN A 28 -7.82 -2.55 -11.67
C GLN A 28 -6.59 -1.65 -11.83
N ALA A 29 -5.95 -1.26 -10.74
CA ALA A 29 -4.72 -0.46 -10.79
C ALA A 29 -3.57 -1.22 -11.46
N ILE A 30 -3.44 -2.53 -11.21
CA ILE A 30 -2.46 -3.40 -11.89
C ILE A 30 -2.77 -3.52 -13.38
N LEU A 31 -4.03 -3.78 -13.76
CA LEU A 31 -4.43 -3.87 -15.17
C LEU A 31 -4.16 -2.58 -15.94
N ASN A 32 -4.47 -1.43 -15.32
CA ASN A 32 -4.20 -0.12 -15.93
C ASN A 32 -2.70 0.07 -16.13
N ALA A 33 -1.88 -0.19 -15.10
CA ALA A 33 -0.43 -0.05 -15.20
C ALA A 33 0.20 -0.99 -16.24
N TYR A 34 -0.31 -2.21 -16.36
CA TYR A 34 0.09 -3.14 -17.42
C TYR A 34 -0.25 -2.58 -18.81
N SER A 35 -1.48 -2.10 -18.99
CA SER A 35 -1.97 -1.51 -20.25
C SER A 35 -1.21 -0.23 -20.64
N GLU A 36 -0.74 0.53 -19.66
CA GLU A 36 0.12 1.70 -19.83
C GLU A 36 1.59 1.33 -20.16
N GLY A 37 1.93 0.05 -20.18
CA GLY A 37 3.28 -0.43 -20.48
C GLY A 37 4.28 -0.21 -19.34
N LYS A 38 3.83 -0.13 -18.09
CA LYS A 38 4.73 -0.03 -16.91
C LYS A 38 5.44 -1.35 -16.59
N PHE A 39 5.03 -2.45 -17.23
CA PHE A 39 5.51 -3.82 -16.96
C PHE A 39 6.35 -4.34 -18.14
N LYS A 40 7.12 -3.47 -18.80
CA LYS A 40 7.96 -3.84 -19.95
C LYS A 40 8.96 -4.94 -19.56
N GLY A 41 9.07 -5.97 -20.41
CA GLY A 41 10.00 -7.08 -20.21
C GLY A 41 9.48 -8.20 -19.29
N VAL A 42 8.27 -8.04 -18.73
CA VAL A 42 7.65 -9.07 -17.90
C VAL A 42 6.95 -10.08 -18.80
N GLU A 43 7.54 -11.26 -18.95
CA GLU A 43 6.96 -12.35 -19.74
C GLU A 43 5.87 -13.10 -18.98
N ASN A 44 6.08 -13.37 -17.69
CA ASN A 44 5.10 -14.03 -16.82
C ASN A 44 5.19 -13.48 -15.39
N PHE A 45 4.05 -13.15 -14.79
CA PHE A 45 3.96 -12.86 -13.36
C PHE A 45 2.66 -13.44 -12.79
N HIS A 46 2.78 -14.24 -11.74
CA HIS A 46 1.64 -14.90 -11.11
C HIS A 46 1.27 -14.20 -9.81
N LEU A 47 0.00 -13.78 -9.71
CA LEU A 47 -0.53 -13.11 -8.52
C LEU A 47 -1.97 -13.51 -8.25
N THR A 48 -2.23 -13.96 -7.02
CA THR A 48 -3.59 -14.18 -6.53
C THR A 48 -4.07 -12.94 -5.79
N LEU A 49 -5.00 -12.20 -6.40
CA LEU A 49 -5.45 -10.90 -5.91
C LEU A 49 -6.63 -10.97 -4.93
N SER A 50 -7.36 -12.08 -4.90
CA SER A 50 -8.46 -12.27 -3.94
C SER A 50 -7.93 -12.21 -2.49
N GLY A 51 -8.48 -11.28 -1.70
CA GLY A 51 -8.09 -11.06 -0.31
C GLY A 51 -6.61 -10.67 -0.10
N ILE A 52 -5.87 -10.30 -1.14
CA ILE A 52 -4.40 -10.14 -1.04
C ILE A 52 -4.01 -9.08 -0.01
N LEU A 53 -4.77 -7.99 0.07
CA LEU A 53 -4.51 -6.88 0.98
C LEU A 53 -4.79 -7.25 2.45
N GLU A 54 -5.64 -8.23 2.71
CA GLU A 54 -5.96 -8.68 4.08
C GLU A 54 -4.78 -9.36 4.75
N ARG A 55 -3.86 -9.90 3.95
CA ARG A 55 -2.62 -10.53 4.43
C ARG A 55 -1.45 -9.55 4.50
N SER A 56 -1.68 -8.26 4.27
CA SER A 56 -0.61 -7.24 4.27
C SER A 56 0.14 -7.21 5.59
N LYS A 57 1.46 -7.01 5.52
CA LYS A 57 2.36 -7.04 6.68
C LYS A 57 3.14 -5.73 6.79
N ILE A 58 3.33 -5.29 8.02
CA ILE A 58 4.23 -4.20 8.37
C ILE A 58 5.24 -4.76 9.36
N HIS A 59 6.50 -4.86 8.95
CA HIS A 59 7.56 -5.30 9.86
C HIS A 59 7.87 -4.21 10.89
N ASP A 60 8.06 -4.59 12.16
CA ASP A 60 8.30 -3.64 13.25
C ASP A 60 9.44 -2.68 12.92
N ASP A 61 10.55 -3.20 12.38
CA ASP A 61 11.73 -2.43 12.00
C ASP A 61 11.43 -1.30 11.02
N LYS A 62 10.42 -1.44 10.14
CA LYS A 62 10.01 -0.37 9.22
C LYS A 62 9.41 0.82 9.96
N LEU A 63 8.73 0.56 11.07
CA LEU A 63 8.17 1.59 11.93
C LEU A 63 9.22 2.10 12.91
N SER A 64 9.82 1.20 13.68
CA SER A 64 10.65 1.52 14.84
C SER A 64 12.04 2.03 14.47
N LYS A 65 12.67 1.47 13.43
CA LYS A 65 14.02 1.87 13.01
C LYS A 65 14.01 2.94 11.92
N TYR A 66 12.91 3.10 11.18
CA TYR A 66 12.84 4.01 10.03
C TYR A 66 11.76 5.10 10.13
N LEU A 67 10.46 4.76 10.11
CA LEU A 67 9.38 5.75 9.96
C LEU A 67 9.19 6.66 11.17
N LEU A 68 9.32 6.11 12.37
CA LEU A 68 9.08 6.81 13.65
C LEU A 68 10.38 7.05 14.41
N ASN A 69 11.53 6.79 13.77
CA ASN A 69 12.84 7.00 14.37
C ASN A 69 13.35 8.42 14.10
N MET A 70 13.38 9.24 15.15
CA MET A 70 13.88 10.62 15.11
C MET A 70 15.39 10.72 14.87
N GLU A 71 16.14 9.65 15.13
CA GLU A 71 17.60 9.59 15.00
C GLU A 71 18.04 9.01 13.65
N HIS A 72 17.11 8.46 12.86
CA HIS A 72 17.46 7.86 11.57
C HIS A 72 17.87 8.91 10.54
N GLU A 73 19.05 8.76 9.95
CA GLU A 73 19.66 9.72 9.01
C GLU A 73 18.70 10.19 7.90
N ARG A 74 17.99 9.23 7.29
CA ARG A 74 16.98 9.47 6.23
C ARG A 74 15.51 9.46 6.70
N GLY A 75 15.28 9.03 7.93
CA GLY A 75 13.95 8.68 8.46
C GLY A 75 13.40 9.77 9.37
N LYS A 76 14.29 10.56 9.97
CA LYS A 76 13.99 11.65 10.90
C LYS A 76 12.91 12.61 10.42
N ASP A 77 12.87 12.96 9.14
CA ASP A 77 11.89 13.93 8.63
C ASP A 77 10.49 13.32 8.52
N LYS A 78 10.40 11.99 8.30
CA LYS A 78 9.12 11.26 8.39
C LYS A 78 8.67 11.18 9.84
N ALA A 79 9.58 10.86 10.77
CA ALA A 79 9.29 10.81 12.20
C ALA A 79 8.77 12.16 12.72
N LYS A 80 9.42 13.27 12.33
CA LYS A 80 8.97 14.64 12.62
C LYS A 80 7.58 14.91 12.07
N PHE A 81 7.30 14.50 10.83
CA PHE A 81 5.99 14.65 10.23
C PHE A 81 4.91 13.92 11.04
N PHE A 82 5.08 12.63 11.33
CA PHE A 82 4.09 11.85 12.10
C PHE A 82 3.86 12.43 13.50
N LYS A 83 4.93 12.86 14.16
CA LYS A 83 4.84 13.52 15.46
C LYS A 83 4.07 14.83 15.38
N ASN A 84 4.44 15.72 14.47
CA ASN A 84 3.88 17.08 14.42
C ASN A 84 2.44 17.10 13.87
N ALA A 85 2.17 16.31 12.84
CA ALA A 85 0.90 16.34 12.12
C ALA A 85 -0.16 15.45 12.78
N LEU A 86 0.25 14.31 13.34
CA LEU A 86 -0.66 13.29 13.86
C LEU A 86 -0.46 12.98 15.36
N GLY A 87 0.53 13.58 16.02
CA GLY A 87 0.86 13.24 17.42
C GLY A 87 1.34 11.80 17.59
N ILE A 88 1.78 11.14 16.52
CA ILE A 88 2.20 9.73 16.52
C ILE A 88 3.72 9.69 16.69
N GLU A 89 4.18 9.03 17.75
CA GLU A 89 5.61 8.81 18.04
C GLU A 89 5.96 7.31 18.04
N LEU A 90 7.22 6.97 18.32
CA LEU A 90 7.68 5.58 18.38
C LEU A 90 6.83 4.67 19.28
N LYS A 91 6.34 5.19 20.42
CA LYS A 91 5.44 4.48 21.35
C LYS A 91 4.10 4.10 20.71
N ASP A 92 3.68 4.81 19.67
CA ASP A 92 2.43 4.63 18.94
C ASP A 92 2.59 3.77 17.68
N LYS A 93 3.75 3.12 17.49
CA LYS A 93 4.03 2.32 16.29
C LYS A 93 2.94 1.30 15.96
N GLN A 94 2.40 0.62 16.98
CA GLN A 94 1.35 -0.38 16.79
C GLN A 94 0.05 0.27 16.30
N TYR A 95 -0.31 1.43 16.86
CA TYR A 95 -1.48 2.18 16.41
C TYR A 95 -1.35 2.60 14.94
N LEU A 96 -0.20 3.15 14.54
CA LEU A 96 0.03 3.50 13.14
C LEU A 96 -0.04 2.28 12.21
N ALA A 97 0.51 1.15 12.62
CA ALA A 97 0.46 -0.10 11.86
C ALA A 97 -0.99 -0.55 11.61
N GLU A 98 -1.79 -0.60 12.67
CA GLU A 98 -3.20 -0.99 12.61
C GLU A 98 -4.02 -0.02 11.75
N GLU A 99 -3.80 1.28 11.88
CA GLU A 99 -4.48 2.30 11.08
C GLU A 99 -4.16 2.18 9.59
N ILE A 100 -2.90 1.92 9.23
CA ILE A 100 -2.50 1.67 7.86
C ILE A 100 -3.17 0.41 7.31
N LEU A 101 -3.10 -0.72 8.05
CA LEU A 101 -3.65 -2.01 7.61
C LEU A 101 -5.17 -1.97 7.46
N LYS A 102 -5.89 -1.28 8.35
CA LYS A 102 -7.34 -1.10 8.24
C LYS A 102 -7.76 -0.32 6.99
N LYS A 103 -6.91 0.60 6.52
CA LYS A 103 -7.28 1.59 5.50
C LYS A 103 -6.72 1.29 4.11
N ILE A 104 -5.71 0.43 3.98
CA ILE A 104 -5.08 0.07 2.70
C ILE A 104 -6.10 -0.38 1.63
N ASN A 105 -7.16 -1.09 2.02
CA ASN A 105 -8.18 -1.60 1.09
C ASN A 105 -9.12 -0.50 0.55
N PHE A 106 -9.16 0.66 1.20
CA PHE A 106 -10.03 1.79 0.87
C PHE A 106 -9.27 2.99 0.30
N GLY A 107 -7.96 2.87 0.14
CA GLY A 107 -7.10 3.94 -0.37
C GLY A 107 -7.19 4.13 -1.89
N GLU A 108 -6.74 5.30 -2.36
CA GLU A 108 -6.55 5.59 -3.78
C GLU A 108 -5.20 4.99 -4.23
N PHE A 109 -5.23 4.02 -5.15
CA PHE A 109 -4.00 3.51 -5.78
C PHE A 109 -3.46 4.51 -6.78
N LYS A 110 -2.29 5.08 -6.47
CA LYS A 110 -1.69 6.19 -7.24
C LYS A 110 -0.67 5.74 -8.27
N ASP A 111 0.07 4.70 -7.93
CA ASP A 111 1.09 4.16 -8.82
C ASP A 111 1.22 2.66 -8.60
N VAL A 112 1.46 1.96 -9.69
CA VAL A 112 1.75 0.53 -9.71
C VAL A 112 2.86 0.32 -10.73
N SER A 113 3.92 -0.34 -10.30
CA SER A 113 5.09 -0.61 -11.14
C SER A 113 5.59 -2.02 -10.91
N PHE A 114 6.23 -2.58 -11.93
CA PHE A 114 6.90 -3.86 -11.83
C PHE A 114 8.42 -3.64 -11.85
N ILE A 115 9.12 -4.26 -10.91
CA ILE A 115 10.57 -4.21 -10.84
C ILE A 115 11.10 -5.59 -11.12
N GLN A 116 11.84 -5.71 -12.21
CA GLN A 116 12.54 -6.92 -12.61
C GLN A 116 14.04 -6.70 -12.44
N ASN A 117 14.67 -7.51 -11.60
CA ASN A 117 16.11 -7.58 -11.44
C ASN A 117 16.57 -9.04 -11.59
N PRO A 118 17.84 -9.30 -11.92
CA PRO A 118 18.34 -10.67 -12.09
C PRO A 118 18.17 -11.60 -10.87
N GLN A 119 17.93 -11.04 -9.69
CA GLN A 119 17.83 -11.75 -8.42
C GLN A 119 16.41 -11.83 -7.86
N TYR A 120 15.52 -10.95 -8.31
CA TYR A 120 14.17 -10.85 -7.77
C TYR A 120 13.23 -10.09 -8.70
N GLU A 121 11.97 -10.47 -8.65
CA GLU A 121 10.86 -9.73 -9.24
C GLU A 121 9.92 -9.25 -8.14
N GLN A 122 9.42 -8.03 -8.27
CA GLN A 122 8.45 -7.49 -7.33
C GLN A 122 7.48 -6.53 -8.00
N LEU A 123 6.20 -6.69 -7.66
CA LEU A 123 5.18 -5.68 -7.91
C LEU A 123 5.24 -4.64 -6.79
N ARG A 124 5.34 -3.37 -7.15
CA ARG A 124 5.26 -2.24 -6.21
C ARG A 124 3.98 -1.47 -6.44
N PHE A 125 3.32 -1.06 -5.36
CA PHE A 125 2.19 -0.14 -5.46
C PHE A 125 2.24 0.96 -4.39
N VAL A 126 1.66 2.10 -4.73
CA VAL A 126 1.48 3.24 -3.84
C VAL A 126 -0.01 3.45 -3.63
N THR A 127 -0.43 3.52 -2.36
CA THR A 127 -1.81 3.83 -2.00
C THR A 127 -1.86 5.01 -1.04
N LEU A 128 -2.70 6.00 -1.38
CA LEU A 128 -3.03 7.11 -0.51
C LEU A 128 -4.12 6.69 0.46
N ILE A 129 -3.87 6.91 1.74
CA ILE A 129 -4.83 6.67 2.82
C ILE A 129 -4.87 7.87 3.77
N ILE A 130 -6.00 8.08 4.42
CA ILE A 130 -6.18 9.13 5.44
C ILE A 130 -5.98 8.50 6.82
N ILE A 131 -5.00 8.97 7.58
CA ILE A 131 -4.74 8.49 8.94
C ILE A 131 -5.31 9.47 9.96
N GLU A 132 -5.96 8.93 10.99
CA GLU A 132 -6.31 9.68 12.19
C GLU A 132 -5.11 9.68 13.16
N GLY A 133 -4.82 10.85 13.72
CA GLY A 133 -3.74 11.03 14.67
C GLY A 133 -4.17 10.80 16.11
N ARG A 134 -3.20 10.57 16.99
CA ARG A 134 -3.40 10.62 18.45
C ARG A 134 -3.82 11.99 18.95
N ASN A 135 -3.60 13.03 18.14
CA ASN A 135 -4.05 14.40 18.37
C ASN A 135 -5.46 14.69 17.83
N GLY A 136 -6.17 13.69 17.27
CA GLY A 136 -7.48 13.86 16.63
C GLY A 136 -7.46 14.52 15.25
N GLY A 137 -6.27 14.84 14.72
CA GLY A 137 -6.09 15.37 13.37
C GLY A 137 -6.17 14.27 12.31
N PHE A 138 -6.44 14.65 11.07
CA PHE A 138 -6.47 13.73 9.93
C PHE A 138 -5.47 14.17 8.87
N VAL A 139 -4.67 13.24 8.35
CA VAL A 139 -3.68 13.55 7.30
C VAL A 139 -3.66 12.45 6.25
N SER A 140 -3.58 12.87 4.98
CA SER A 140 -3.34 11.95 3.86
C SER A 140 -1.86 11.58 3.76
N ILE A 141 -1.57 10.28 3.72
CA ILE A 141 -0.23 9.75 3.52
C ILE A 141 -0.21 8.81 2.31
N ASP A 142 0.93 8.74 1.66
CA ASP A 142 1.22 7.73 0.64
C ASP A 142 1.96 6.57 1.31
N THR A 143 1.46 5.36 1.15
CA THR A 143 2.09 4.12 1.61
C THR A 143 2.59 3.32 0.42
N VAL A 144 3.84 2.88 0.49
CA VAL A 144 4.52 2.15 -0.58
C VAL A 144 4.67 0.70 -0.15
N TRP A 145 4.23 -0.21 -1.01
CA TRP A 145 4.17 -1.63 -0.74
C TRP A 145 4.87 -2.41 -1.84
N GLN A 146 5.38 -3.58 -1.49
CA GLN A 146 5.87 -4.56 -2.44
C GLN A 146 5.16 -5.90 -2.27
N ILE A 147 5.01 -6.62 -3.38
CA ILE A 147 4.61 -8.01 -3.42
C ILE A 147 5.67 -8.77 -4.21
N THR A 148 6.36 -9.66 -3.52
CA THR A 148 7.26 -10.69 -4.06
C THR A 148 6.47 -11.97 -4.33
N GLU A 149 6.97 -12.84 -5.22
CA GLU A 149 6.26 -14.03 -5.73
C GLU A 149 5.39 -14.77 -4.70
N ASN A 150 4.07 -14.79 -4.92
CA ASN A 150 3.06 -15.44 -4.06
C ASN A 150 3.04 -15.00 -2.59
N GLU A 151 3.76 -13.95 -2.23
CA GLU A 151 3.79 -13.41 -0.89
C GLU A 151 2.70 -12.36 -0.68
N SER A 152 2.50 -12.02 0.59
CA SER A 152 1.55 -10.96 0.96
C SER A 152 2.21 -9.59 0.84
N PRO A 153 1.46 -8.51 0.59
CA PRO A 153 2.04 -7.17 0.48
C PRO A 153 2.82 -6.80 1.75
N VAL A 154 4.03 -6.28 1.59
CA VAL A 154 4.86 -5.78 2.70
C VAL A 154 5.09 -4.29 2.55
N LEU A 155 4.89 -3.54 3.63
CA LEU A 155 5.15 -2.11 3.65
C LEU A 155 6.65 -1.83 3.49
N ILE A 156 7.00 -1.03 2.49
CA ILE A 156 8.35 -0.49 2.31
C ILE A 156 8.50 0.79 3.14
N THR A 157 7.56 1.74 2.99
CA THR A 157 7.60 3.05 3.63
C THR A 157 6.25 3.77 3.58
N ALA A 158 6.12 4.86 4.32
CA ALA A 158 4.99 5.77 4.31
C ALA A 158 5.48 7.23 4.44
N TYR A 159 4.83 8.18 3.79
CA TYR A 159 5.22 9.60 3.84
C TYR A 159 4.04 10.54 3.58
N PRO A 160 4.12 11.82 3.99
CA PRO A 160 3.08 12.81 3.67
C PRO A 160 2.82 12.87 2.18
N THR A 161 1.55 12.89 1.78
CA THR A 161 1.26 13.07 0.36
C THR A 161 1.57 14.50 -0.09
N HIS A 162 2.08 14.65 -1.30
CA HIS A 162 2.31 15.96 -1.91
C HIS A 162 1.05 16.57 -2.54
N LYS A 163 -0.08 15.84 -2.60
CA LYS A 163 -1.36 16.41 -3.04
C LYS A 163 -1.88 17.35 -1.95
N LYS A 164 -2.04 18.63 -2.28
CA LYS A 164 -2.81 19.57 -1.44
C LYS A 164 -4.20 19.00 -1.24
N THR A 165 -4.59 18.75 0.01
CA THR A 165 -6.00 18.53 0.33
C THR A 165 -6.72 19.83 0.00
N VAL A 166 -7.50 19.84 -1.08
CA VAL A 166 -8.50 20.88 -1.30
C VAL A 166 -9.58 20.61 -0.25
N GLN A 167 -9.69 21.51 0.73
CA GLN A 167 -10.86 21.57 1.62
C GLN A 167 -12.11 21.92 0.82
#